data_AF-D8TJ23-F1
#
_entry.id   AF-D8TJ23-F1
#
_cell.length_a   1.000
_cell.length_b   1.000
_cell.length_c   1.000
_cell.angle_alpha   90.00
_cell.angle_beta   90.00
_cell.angle_gamma   90.00
#
_symmetry.space_group_name_H-M   'P 1'
#
loop_
_entity.id
_entity.type
_entity.pdbx_description
1 polymer ?
#
loop_
_entity_poly.entity_id
_entity_poly.type
_entity_poly.pdbx_seq_one_letter_code
_entity_poly.pdbx_strand_id
1 'polypeptide(L)'
;MPPQPPPRLGYRSGKPNFVDESLFGSKKPERSQSATADGSSLKLTAAARTISPKDRDVVTLTKNDLTRMLKPSPIMTAEDVAAAKKEAEAKREQLQAVSKARKEKMLKLEEEAKKQAPPTETEILQRQLNDATRSRATHLLLEQKDAVKNMNQMMLYSKCVTIRDAQIEEKKQMLAEEEEEQRRLDLMMEIERVKALEQYEARERQRADERRRGAAVLNEQIKERERERIRQEELRDQERVHMLKEMERLKEEEMQAQIERKLQAKYLMEEVATANSEQIRRKEQMKVREKEEDMRIAEYLLQKEFREQALAAEKERIAKEKEMEVARLRAMQERAADKQAELDELRARRYQEAKEREWRQKERAYAERQAAMQQELAQARTAQQAAKIKQKAEMAKLEHDEFMRVLAVNRQKEYEELQQTVNSMTLNAKYKEELLAQIQANDERRKRERQAYLEDGARLREAAEKEKQLLTQIKERKLTELEQAGVPGKYRAELEKMKVKI
;
A
#
# COMPACT_ATOMS: atom_id res chain seq x y z
N MET A 1 -17.62 11.41 5.04
CA MET A 1 -18.15 10.05 5.31
C MET A 1 -17.34 9.05 4.51
N PRO A 2 -16.41 8.32 5.14
CA PRO A 2 -15.60 7.31 4.48
C PRO A 2 -16.31 5.94 4.50
N PRO A 3 -16.24 5.13 3.43
CA PRO A 3 -16.81 3.79 3.44
C PRO A 3 -15.91 2.84 4.24
N GLN A 4 -16.55 2.09 5.14
CA GLN A 4 -15.96 1.09 6.02
C GLN A 4 -15.47 -0.15 5.26
N PRO A 5 -14.39 -0.82 5.71
CA PRO A 5 -14.01 -2.14 5.22
C PRO A 5 -14.81 -3.26 5.93
N PRO A 6 -15.15 -4.37 5.24
CA PRO A 6 -15.93 -5.47 5.81
C PRO A 6 -15.11 -6.38 6.77
N PRO A 7 -15.77 -7.18 7.63
CA PRO A 7 -15.17 -7.76 8.81
C PRO A 7 -14.34 -9.03 8.52
N ARG A 8 -13.24 -9.16 9.26
CA ARG A 8 -12.41 -10.37 9.33
C ARG A 8 -13.20 -11.50 10.00
N LEU A 9 -13.49 -12.57 9.26
CA LEU A 9 -13.86 -13.85 9.85
C LEU A 9 -12.62 -14.52 10.44
N GLY A 10 -12.64 -14.72 11.76
CA GLY A 10 -11.70 -15.61 12.45
C GLY A 10 -12.09 -17.06 12.20
N TYR A 11 -11.16 -17.83 11.63
CA TYR A 11 -11.18 -19.29 11.74
C TYR A 11 -10.05 -19.72 12.68
N ARG A 12 -10.46 -20.11 13.89
CA ARG A 12 -9.74 -21.05 14.74
C ARG A 12 -9.73 -22.40 14.02
N SER A 13 -8.55 -22.95 13.74
CA SER A 13 -8.31 -24.39 13.86
C SER A 13 -6.84 -24.62 14.19
N GLY A 14 -6.57 -24.71 15.50
CA GLY A 14 -5.32 -25.27 15.98
C GLY A 14 -5.32 -26.78 15.70
N LYS A 15 -4.38 -27.24 14.88
CA LYS A 15 -4.05 -28.65 14.77
C LYS A 15 -3.27 -29.07 16.02
N PRO A 16 -3.67 -30.09 16.77
CA PRO A 16 -2.79 -30.68 17.77
C PRO A 16 -1.73 -31.53 17.06
N ASN A 17 -0.45 -31.17 17.25
CA ASN A 17 0.67 -32.06 16.99
C ASN A 17 0.57 -33.21 18.00
N PHE A 18 0.41 -34.44 17.49
CA PHE A 18 0.58 -35.64 18.29
C PHE A 18 2.08 -35.94 18.35
N VAL A 19 2.72 -35.58 19.47
CA VAL A 19 4.06 -36.06 19.83
C VAL A 19 3.85 -37.16 20.86
N ASP A 20 4.30 -38.36 20.51
CA ASP A 20 4.28 -39.55 21.35
C ASP A 20 5.31 -39.40 22.49
N GLU A 21 4.83 -39.18 23.71
CA GLU A 21 5.66 -39.01 24.92
C GLU A 21 5.85 -40.32 25.71
N SER A 22 5.81 -41.51 25.07
CA SER A 22 6.13 -42.76 25.78
C SER A 22 7.64 -43.10 25.83
N LEU A 23 8.54 -42.18 25.47
CA LEU A 23 9.98 -42.48 25.27
C LEU A 23 10.91 -42.11 26.44
N PHE A 24 10.44 -41.50 27.52
CA PHE A 24 11.30 -41.17 28.66
C PHE A 24 10.64 -41.54 29.99
N GLY A 25 10.92 -42.75 30.44
CA GLY A 25 10.59 -43.17 31.81
C GLY A 25 11.38 -42.37 32.84
N SER A 26 10.71 -41.94 33.91
CA SER A 26 11.36 -41.76 35.20
C SER A 26 10.39 -42.09 36.34
N LYS A 27 10.86 -42.99 37.20
CA LYS A 27 10.23 -43.40 38.46
C LYS A 27 10.36 -42.26 39.49
N LYS A 28 9.39 -42.16 40.41
CA LYS A 28 9.63 -42.16 41.87
C LYS A 28 8.32 -42.32 42.66
N PRO A 29 8.41 -42.69 43.95
CA PRO A 29 7.43 -43.52 44.67
C PRO A 29 6.49 -42.68 45.53
N GLU A 30 5.46 -43.30 46.08
CA GLU A 30 4.97 -43.00 47.43
C GLU A 30 4.08 -44.13 47.95
N ARG A 31 3.90 -44.07 49.27
CA ARG A 31 3.68 -45.16 50.22
C ARG A 31 2.26 -45.06 50.76
N SER A 32 1.75 -46.20 51.22
CA SER A 32 0.78 -46.37 52.31
C SER A 32 -0.61 -45.73 52.22
N GLN A 33 -1.65 -46.57 52.35
CA GLN A 33 -2.67 -46.59 53.42
C GLN A 33 -3.77 -47.59 52.97
N SER A 34 -3.89 -48.74 53.63
CA SER A 34 -4.76 -49.02 54.79
C SER A 34 -6.25 -49.09 54.48
N ALA A 35 -6.85 -50.23 54.85
CA ALA A 35 -8.21 -50.45 55.37
C ALA A 35 -8.78 -51.76 54.80
N THR A 36 -8.89 -52.80 55.65
CA THR A 36 -10.16 -53.40 56.13
C THR A 36 -10.85 -54.26 55.07
N ALA A 37 -11.46 -55.41 55.31
CA ALA A 37 -11.68 -56.35 56.41
C ALA A 37 -12.62 -57.42 55.80
N ASP A 38 -12.97 -58.45 56.57
CA ASP A 38 -13.81 -59.60 56.20
C ASP A 38 -13.15 -60.62 55.24
N GLY A 39 -13.14 -61.92 55.50
CA GLY A 39 -13.75 -62.71 56.55
C GLY A 39 -13.83 -64.17 56.08
N SER A 40 -13.84 -65.09 57.03
CA SER A 40 -14.10 -66.55 56.92
C SER A 40 -12.92 -67.52 56.68
N SER A 41 -12.41 -68.01 57.83
CA SER A 41 -12.27 -69.42 58.22
C SER A 41 -11.78 -70.47 57.20
N LEU A 42 -10.68 -71.17 57.55
CA LEU A 42 -10.75 -72.58 57.95
C LEU A 42 -9.44 -73.11 58.57
N LYS A 43 -9.64 -73.65 59.77
CA LYS A 43 -8.85 -74.46 60.71
C LYS A 43 -7.71 -75.33 60.16
N LEU A 44 -6.58 -75.31 60.85
CA LEU A 44 -5.63 -76.44 60.96
C LEU A 44 -5.18 -76.58 62.43
N THR A 45 -5.74 -77.57 63.11
CA THR A 45 -5.31 -78.02 64.44
C THR A 45 -4.25 -79.10 64.29
N ALA A 46 -3.07 -78.90 64.88
CA ALA A 46 -2.14 -79.99 65.18
C ALA A 46 -1.63 -79.79 66.62
N ALA A 47 -1.99 -80.73 67.50
CA ALA A 47 -1.66 -80.71 68.91
C ALA A 47 -0.21 -81.19 69.14
N ALA A 48 0.59 -80.35 69.79
CA ALA A 48 1.87 -80.74 70.38
C ALA A 48 1.61 -81.58 71.65
N ARG A 49 2.20 -82.77 71.72
CA ARG A 49 2.18 -83.61 72.93
C ARG A 49 3.21 -83.09 73.94
N THR A 50 2.74 -82.65 75.08
CA THR A 50 3.51 -82.42 76.31
C THR A 50 3.63 -83.73 77.08
N ILE A 51 4.84 -84.12 77.46
CA ILE A 51 5.12 -85.26 78.35
C ILE A 51 5.03 -84.75 79.79
N SER A 52 4.10 -85.28 80.58
CA SER A 52 3.99 -85.03 82.03
C SER A 52 4.64 -86.17 82.83
N PRO A 53 5.43 -85.86 83.88
CA PRO A 53 6.09 -86.85 84.72
C PRO A 53 5.29 -87.04 86.01
N LYS A 54 4.48 -88.11 86.08
CA LYS A 54 3.90 -88.63 87.33
C LYS A 54 3.20 -89.95 87.00
N ASP A 55 3.97 -91.04 87.06
CA ASP A 55 3.57 -92.25 87.78
C ASP A 55 4.83 -93.07 88.05
N ARG A 56 5.12 -93.20 89.34
CA ARG A 56 6.17 -94.04 89.92
C ARG A 56 5.60 -95.44 90.14
N ASP A 57 6.43 -96.44 89.87
CA ASP A 57 6.56 -97.69 90.62
C ASP A 57 5.28 -98.40 91.11
N VAL A 58 4.37 -98.75 90.19
CA VAL A 58 3.42 -99.84 90.42
C VAL A 58 3.43 -100.77 89.21
N VAL A 59 4.13 -101.89 89.33
CA VAL A 59 4.09 -102.98 88.33
C VAL A 59 2.87 -103.85 88.65
N THR A 60 1.73 -103.55 88.05
CA THR A 60 0.59 -104.48 88.05
C THR A 60 0.87 -105.59 87.04
N LEU A 61 1.28 -106.78 87.50
CA LEU A 61 1.37 -107.95 86.63
C LEU A 61 -0.03 -108.32 86.13
N THR A 62 -0.28 -108.06 84.85
CA THR A 62 -1.51 -108.52 84.20
C THR A 62 -1.49 -110.04 84.04
N LYS A 63 -2.66 -110.70 83.87
CA LYS A 63 -2.71 -112.14 83.56
C LYS A 63 -1.79 -112.53 82.39
N ASN A 64 -1.61 -111.62 81.44
CA ASN A 64 -0.68 -111.80 80.31
C ASN A 64 0.79 -111.78 80.76
N ASP A 65 1.17 -110.95 81.73
CA ASP A 65 2.54 -110.91 82.27
C ASP A 65 2.88 -112.19 83.05
N LEU A 66 1.94 -112.73 83.83
CA LEU A 66 2.08 -114.02 84.51
C LEU A 66 2.24 -115.17 83.50
N THR A 67 1.44 -115.20 82.43
CA THR A 67 1.60 -116.21 81.36
C THR A 67 2.89 -116.06 80.55
N ARG A 68 3.49 -114.86 80.54
CA ARG A 68 4.79 -114.59 79.91
C ARG A 68 5.96 -115.04 80.80
N MET A 69 5.82 -114.97 82.12
CA MET A 69 6.83 -115.45 83.08
C MET A 69 6.83 -116.97 83.26
N LEU A 70 5.70 -117.66 83.06
CA LEU A 70 5.62 -119.13 83.08
C LEU A 70 6.10 -119.81 81.79
N LYS A 71 6.27 -119.05 80.69
CA LYS A 71 6.81 -119.63 79.44
C LYS A 71 8.32 -119.80 79.59
N PRO A 72 8.89 -121.00 79.33
CA PRO A 72 10.33 -121.15 79.28
C PRO A 72 10.87 -120.18 78.22
N SER A 73 11.84 -119.35 78.60
CA SER A 73 12.50 -118.42 77.67
C SER A 73 13.10 -119.24 76.53
N PRO A 74 12.63 -119.08 75.28
CA PRO A 74 13.25 -119.76 74.16
C PRO A 74 14.68 -119.23 74.06
N ILE A 75 15.65 -120.13 74.05
CA ILE A 75 17.02 -119.81 73.63
C ILE A 75 16.90 -119.54 72.13
N MET A 76 16.53 -118.31 71.77
CA MET A 76 16.46 -117.86 70.39
C MET A 76 17.89 -117.81 69.88
N THR A 77 18.15 -118.56 68.83
CA THR A 77 19.46 -118.52 68.16
C THR A 77 19.65 -117.14 67.51
N ALA A 78 20.89 -116.75 67.21
CA ALA A 78 21.16 -115.49 66.49
C ALA A 78 20.39 -115.40 65.15
N GLU A 79 20.07 -116.56 64.57
CA GLU A 79 19.28 -116.70 63.35
C GLU A 79 17.80 -116.36 63.56
N ASP A 80 17.21 -116.75 64.68
CA ASP A 80 15.80 -116.45 65.00
C ASP A 80 15.58 -114.95 65.27
N VAL A 81 16.55 -114.28 65.90
CA VAL A 81 16.51 -112.83 66.13
C VAL A 81 16.69 -112.06 64.81
N ALA A 82 17.58 -112.54 63.92
CA ALA A 82 17.74 -111.98 62.59
C ALA A 82 16.49 -112.18 61.72
N ALA A 83 15.82 -113.33 61.82
CA ALA A 83 14.56 -113.61 61.15
C ALA A 83 13.44 -112.68 61.66
N ALA A 84 13.30 -112.50 62.98
CA ALA A 84 12.32 -111.59 63.56
C ALA A 84 12.58 -110.12 63.18
N LYS A 85 13.86 -109.71 63.10
CA LYS A 85 14.24 -108.37 62.65
C LYS A 85 13.96 -108.15 61.16
N LYS A 86 14.24 -109.15 60.31
CA LYS A 86 13.86 -109.15 58.89
C LYS A 86 12.35 -109.08 58.71
N GLU A 87 11.57 -109.81 59.51
CA GLU A 87 10.11 -109.71 59.48
C GLU A 87 9.60 -108.34 59.94
N ALA A 88 10.21 -107.75 60.97
CA ALA A 88 9.85 -106.42 61.46
C ALA A 88 10.21 -105.31 60.45
N GLU A 89 11.37 -105.43 59.80
CA GLU A 89 11.79 -104.55 58.69
C GLU A 89 10.88 -104.72 57.47
N ALA A 90 10.52 -105.96 57.11
CA ALA A 90 9.57 -106.23 56.03
C ALA A 90 8.17 -105.66 56.32
N LYS A 91 7.66 -105.80 57.54
CA LYS A 91 6.37 -105.21 57.97
C LYS A 91 6.44 -103.68 57.97
N ARG A 92 7.55 -103.09 58.45
CA ARG A 92 7.78 -101.64 58.41
C ARG A 92 7.92 -101.13 56.98
N GLU A 93 8.54 -101.89 56.09
CA GLU A 93 8.70 -101.55 54.69
C GLU A 93 7.38 -101.64 53.93
N GLN A 94 6.54 -102.64 54.23
CA GLN A 94 5.16 -102.71 53.74
C GLN A 94 4.32 -101.50 54.19
N LEU A 95 4.43 -101.10 55.47
CA LEU A 95 3.77 -99.89 55.99
C LEU A 95 4.32 -98.60 55.37
N GLN A 96 5.61 -98.55 55.03
CA GLN A 96 6.27 -97.40 54.42
C GLN A 96 6.15 -97.35 52.88
N ALA A 97 5.84 -98.45 52.21
CA ALA A 97 5.72 -98.52 50.75
C ALA A 97 4.68 -97.51 50.22
N VAL A 98 3.53 -97.39 50.89
CA VAL A 98 2.48 -96.43 50.54
C VAL A 98 2.97 -94.98 50.72
N SER A 99 3.78 -94.70 51.75
CA SER A 99 4.36 -93.38 51.97
C SER A 99 5.50 -93.04 51.00
N LYS A 100 6.36 -94.00 50.66
CA LYS A 100 7.45 -93.85 49.68
C LYS A 100 6.88 -93.58 48.28
N ALA A 101 5.88 -94.35 47.84
CA ALA A 101 5.20 -94.13 46.56
C ALA A 101 4.52 -92.75 46.48
N ARG A 102 3.94 -92.26 47.60
CA ARG A 102 3.38 -90.90 47.68
C ARG A 102 4.48 -89.83 47.59
N LYS A 103 5.62 -90.01 48.26
CA LYS A 103 6.77 -89.09 48.17
C LYS A 103 7.37 -89.04 46.77
N GLU A 104 7.54 -90.19 46.11
CA GLU A 104 8.03 -90.25 44.73
C GLU A 104 7.06 -89.59 43.74
N LYS A 105 5.75 -89.79 43.90
CA LYS A 105 4.75 -89.07 43.11
C LYS A 105 4.81 -87.56 43.34
N MET A 106 4.97 -87.11 44.59
CA MET A 106 5.12 -85.69 44.91
C MET A 106 6.40 -85.09 44.32
N LEU A 107 7.52 -85.83 44.35
CA LEU A 107 8.78 -85.42 43.73
C LEU A 107 8.66 -85.30 42.20
N LYS A 108 7.99 -86.26 41.55
CA LYS A 108 7.72 -86.20 40.10
C LYS A 108 6.81 -85.03 39.74
N LEU A 109 5.74 -84.82 40.51
CA LEU A 109 4.85 -83.67 40.33
C LEU A 109 5.56 -82.33 40.58
N GLU A 110 6.49 -82.26 41.53
CA GLU A 110 7.30 -81.06 41.77
C GLU A 110 8.28 -80.78 40.62
N GLU A 111 8.88 -81.82 40.04
CA GLU A 111 9.74 -81.71 38.86
C GLU A 111 8.95 -81.30 37.61
N GLU A 112 7.76 -81.85 37.42
CA GLU A 112 6.82 -81.46 36.36
C GLU A 112 6.33 -80.01 36.54
N ALA A 113 6.01 -79.61 37.76
CA ALA A 113 5.62 -78.23 38.09
C ALA A 113 6.75 -77.22 37.84
N LYS A 114 8.00 -77.59 38.10
CA LYS A 114 9.19 -76.77 37.79
C LYS A 114 9.42 -76.61 36.28
N LYS A 115 9.13 -77.64 35.48
CA LYS A 115 9.22 -77.59 34.01
C LYS A 115 8.06 -76.82 33.36
N GLN A 116 6.87 -76.89 33.97
CA GLN A 116 5.65 -76.22 33.52
C GLN A 116 5.51 -74.79 34.08
N ALA A 117 6.50 -74.31 34.85
CA ALA A 117 6.46 -72.96 35.39
C ALA A 117 6.37 -71.93 34.24
N PRO A 118 5.35 -71.04 34.25
CA PRO A 118 5.20 -70.06 33.19
C PRO A 118 6.41 -69.10 33.21
N PRO A 119 6.93 -68.72 32.03
CA PRO A 119 8.02 -67.77 31.97
C PRO A 119 7.60 -66.43 32.58
N THR A 120 8.57 -65.75 33.17
CA THR A 120 8.38 -64.45 33.81
C THR A 120 8.06 -63.40 32.75
N GLU A 121 7.28 -62.36 33.08
CA GLU A 121 6.92 -61.29 32.13
C GLU A 121 8.14 -60.63 31.48
N THR A 122 9.23 -60.47 32.24
CA THR A 122 10.53 -60.00 31.73
C THR A 122 11.14 -60.93 30.69
N GLU A 123 11.03 -62.24 30.89
CA GLU A 123 11.53 -63.26 29.96
C GLU A 123 10.70 -63.33 28.68
N ILE A 124 9.39 -63.09 28.77
CA ILE A 124 8.50 -62.99 27.61
C ILE A 124 8.86 -61.76 26.77
N LEU A 125 9.04 -60.59 27.40
CA LEU A 125 9.47 -59.38 26.71
C LEU A 125 10.86 -59.54 26.09
N GLN A 126 11.79 -60.18 26.80
CA GLN A 126 13.12 -60.49 26.28
C GLN A 126 13.05 -61.43 25.07
N ARG A 127 12.18 -62.45 25.11
CA ARG A 127 11.95 -63.35 23.97
C ARG A 127 11.37 -62.61 22.78
N GLN A 128 10.36 -61.77 22.97
CA GLN A 128 9.77 -60.96 21.91
C GLN A 128 10.80 -60.03 21.27
N LEU A 129 11.63 -59.37 22.08
CA LEU A 129 12.74 -58.54 21.59
C LEU A 129 13.77 -59.37 20.81
N ASN A 130 14.15 -60.54 21.34
CA ASN A 130 15.08 -61.44 20.68
C ASN A 130 14.52 -61.99 19.36
N ASP A 131 13.22 -62.26 19.28
CA ASP A 131 12.57 -62.74 18.07
C ASP A 131 12.40 -61.61 17.05
N ALA A 132 12.07 -60.39 17.48
CA ALA A 132 12.04 -59.22 16.61
C ALA A 132 13.42 -58.88 16.04
N THR A 133 14.47 -58.98 16.85
CA THR A 133 15.86 -58.78 16.41
C THR A 133 16.32 -59.88 15.46
N ARG A 134 15.99 -61.14 15.73
CA ARG A 134 16.24 -62.27 14.80
C ARG A 134 15.48 -62.08 13.49
N SER A 135 14.20 -61.72 13.54
CA SER A 135 13.39 -61.44 12.36
C SER A 135 13.98 -60.29 11.54
N ARG A 136 14.36 -59.19 12.18
CA ARG A 136 15.04 -58.06 11.53
C ARG A 136 16.38 -58.47 10.91
N ALA A 137 17.17 -59.28 11.60
CA ALA A 137 18.43 -59.81 11.07
C ALA A 137 18.18 -60.69 9.83
N THR A 138 17.18 -61.58 9.87
CA THR A 138 16.82 -62.39 8.70
C THR A 138 16.32 -61.53 7.53
N HIS A 139 15.55 -60.48 7.79
CA HIS A 139 15.10 -59.55 6.77
C HIS A 139 16.27 -58.81 6.12
N LEU A 140 17.22 -58.28 6.91
CA LEU A 140 18.43 -57.66 6.37
C LEU A 140 19.29 -58.61 5.53
N LEU A 141 19.38 -59.89 5.94
CA LEU A 141 20.06 -60.91 5.14
C LEU A 141 19.34 -61.20 3.82
N LEU A 142 18.01 -61.16 3.79
CA LEU A 142 17.22 -61.29 2.56
C LEU A 142 17.42 -60.07 1.64
N GLU A 143 17.39 -58.85 2.18
CA GLU A 143 17.67 -57.61 1.45
C GLU A 143 19.08 -57.60 0.83
N GLN A 144 20.04 -58.26 1.47
CA GLN A 144 21.41 -58.31 0.98
C GLN A 144 21.62 -59.27 -0.20
N LYS A 145 20.64 -60.13 -0.52
CA LYS A 145 20.66 -60.97 -1.72
C LYS A 145 20.57 -60.11 -2.98
N ASP A 146 21.41 -60.38 -3.98
CA ASP A 146 21.51 -59.51 -5.16
C ASP A 146 20.21 -59.44 -6.00
N ALA A 147 19.43 -60.51 -6.07
CA ALA A 147 18.12 -60.47 -6.72
C ALA A 147 17.16 -59.48 -6.02
N VAL A 148 17.19 -59.40 -4.69
CA VAL A 148 16.35 -58.47 -3.92
C VAL A 148 16.84 -57.04 -4.11
N LYS A 149 18.15 -56.79 -4.18
CA LYS A 149 18.70 -55.47 -4.56
C LYS A 149 18.24 -55.04 -5.95
N ASN A 150 18.21 -55.94 -6.94
CA ASN A 150 17.71 -55.63 -8.27
C ASN A 150 16.21 -55.31 -8.24
N MET A 151 15.41 -56.07 -7.47
CA MET A 151 13.99 -55.75 -7.26
C MET A 151 13.82 -54.38 -6.59
N ASN A 152 14.65 -54.03 -5.61
CA ASN A 152 14.64 -52.71 -4.97
C ASN A 152 15.02 -51.59 -5.94
N GLN A 153 15.97 -51.82 -6.85
CA GLN A 153 16.27 -50.86 -7.93
C GLN A 153 15.07 -50.64 -8.85
N MET A 154 14.36 -51.71 -9.25
CA MET A 154 13.14 -51.59 -10.07
C MET A 154 12.02 -50.86 -9.31
N MET A 155 11.86 -51.14 -8.01
CA MET A 155 10.90 -50.43 -7.16
C MET A 155 11.24 -48.94 -7.05
N LEU A 156 12.52 -48.60 -6.85
CA LEU A 156 12.97 -47.21 -6.77
C LEU A 156 12.75 -46.51 -8.12
N TYR A 157 13.08 -47.15 -9.23
CA TYR A 157 12.83 -46.60 -10.55
C TYR A 157 11.34 -46.33 -10.78
N SER A 158 10.47 -47.29 -10.44
CA SER A 158 9.01 -47.10 -10.55
C SER A 158 8.53 -45.90 -9.73
N LYS A 159 8.99 -45.75 -8.48
CA LYS A 159 8.70 -44.56 -7.65
C LYS A 159 9.18 -43.28 -8.31
N CYS A 160 10.42 -43.23 -8.79
CA CYS A 160 10.97 -42.07 -9.49
C CYS A 160 10.18 -41.70 -10.75
N VAL A 161 9.75 -42.69 -11.54
CA VAL A 161 8.94 -42.46 -12.74
C VAL A 161 7.58 -41.90 -12.37
N THR A 162 6.89 -42.45 -11.36
CA THR A 162 5.59 -41.92 -10.92
C THR A 162 5.67 -40.46 -10.45
N ILE A 163 6.72 -40.09 -9.74
CA ILE A 163 6.94 -38.69 -9.33
C ILE A 163 7.30 -37.82 -10.52
N ARG A 164 8.10 -38.32 -11.46
CA ARG A 164 8.42 -37.59 -12.70
C ARG A 164 7.17 -37.30 -13.52
N ASP A 165 6.27 -38.27 -13.66
CA ASP A 165 5.03 -38.08 -14.42
C ASP A 165 4.13 -37.04 -13.75
N ALA A 166 4.01 -37.08 -12.42
CA ALA A 166 3.31 -36.04 -11.66
C ALA A 166 3.95 -34.65 -11.84
N GLN A 167 5.29 -34.56 -11.82
CA GLN A 167 6.01 -33.30 -12.09
C GLN A 167 5.80 -32.78 -13.52
N ILE A 168 5.70 -33.67 -14.50
CA ILE A 168 5.39 -33.29 -15.89
C ILE A 168 3.97 -32.72 -15.98
N GLU A 169 3.01 -33.32 -15.28
CA GLU A 169 1.63 -32.83 -15.25
C GLU A 169 1.51 -31.47 -14.53
N GLU A 170 2.17 -31.32 -13.38
CA GLU A 170 2.27 -30.04 -12.66
C GLU A 170 2.92 -28.96 -13.53
N LYS A 171 4.01 -29.29 -14.24
CA LYS A 171 4.66 -28.35 -15.16
C LYS A 171 3.74 -27.92 -16.30
N LYS A 172 2.91 -28.83 -16.84
CA LYS A 172 1.92 -28.47 -17.87
C LYS A 172 0.85 -27.53 -17.32
N GLN A 173 0.40 -27.75 -16.08
CA GLN A 173 -0.56 -26.86 -15.42
C GLN A 173 0.05 -25.47 -15.19
N MET A 174 1.27 -25.39 -14.66
CA MET A 174 1.96 -24.11 -14.46
C MET A 174 2.13 -23.33 -15.77
N LEU A 175 2.50 -23.99 -16.87
CA LEU A 175 2.62 -23.34 -18.18
C LEU A 175 1.27 -22.84 -18.70
N ALA A 176 0.19 -23.61 -18.50
CA ALA A 176 -1.15 -23.19 -18.90
C ALA A 176 -1.64 -21.98 -18.09
N GLU A 177 -1.39 -21.95 -16.79
CA GLU A 177 -1.70 -20.81 -15.91
C GLU A 177 -0.88 -19.57 -16.28
N GLU A 178 0.41 -19.74 -16.58
CA GLU A 178 1.27 -18.66 -17.05
C GLU A 178 0.77 -18.08 -18.39
N GLU A 179 0.40 -18.92 -19.35
CA GLU A 179 -0.20 -18.47 -20.61
C GLU A 179 -1.53 -17.73 -20.40
N GLU A 180 -2.38 -18.18 -19.48
CA GLU A 180 -3.65 -17.51 -19.17
C GLU A 180 -3.42 -16.14 -18.53
N GLU A 181 -2.52 -16.04 -17.56
CA GLU A 181 -2.17 -14.76 -16.92
C GLU A 181 -1.50 -13.80 -17.91
N GLN A 182 -0.63 -14.28 -18.80
CA GLN A 182 -0.09 -13.46 -19.89
C GLN A 182 -1.21 -12.93 -20.81
N ARG A 183 -2.13 -13.79 -21.26
CA ARG A 183 -3.30 -13.35 -22.06
C ARG A 183 -4.16 -12.33 -21.33
N ARG A 184 -4.34 -12.49 -20.01
CA ARG A 184 -5.10 -11.55 -19.18
C ARG A 184 -4.41 -10.19 -19.09
N LEU A 185 -3.09 -10.16 -18.91
CA LEU A 185 -2.30 -8.92 -18.91
C LEU A 185 -2.33 -8.23 -20.27
N ASP A 186 -2.17 -8.98 -21.37
CA ASP A 186 -2.27 -8.44 -22.73
C ASP A 186 -3.65 -7.82 -22.99
N LEU A 187 -4.72 -8.49 -22.55
CA LEU A 187 -6.08 -7.97 -22.64
C LEU A 187 -6.26 -6.69 -21.80
N MET A 188 -5.69 -6.65 -20.59
CA MET A 188 -5.73 -5.45 -19.75
C MET A 188 -5.01 -4.27 -20.43
N MET A 189 -3.83 -4.50 -20.99
CA MET A 189 -3.08 -3.49 -21.74
C MET A 189 -3.85 -2.99 -22.97
N GLU A 190 -4.51 -3.89 -23.71
CA GLU A 190 -5.32 -3.51 -24.86
C GLU A 190 -6.55 -2.69 -24.44
N ILE A 191 -7.22 -3.06 -23.35
CA ILE A 191 -8.33 -2.28 -22.79
C ILE A 191 -7.87 -0.88 -22.39
N GLU A 192 -6.72 -0.74 -21.74
CA GLU A 192 -6.15 0.57 -21.40
C GLU A 192 -5.80 1.39 -22.64
N ARG A 193 -5.20 0.75 -23.65
CA ARG A 193 -4.88 1.39 -24.94
C ARG A 193 -6.15 1.93 -25.62
N VAL A 194 -7.20 1.12 -25.70
CA VAL A 194 -8.48 1.52 -26.31
C VAL A 194 -9.13 2.64 -25.51
N LYS A 195 -9.18 2.54 -24.18
CA LYS A 195 -9.71 3.63 -23.31
C LYS A 195 -8.95 4.94 -23.51
N ALA A 196 -7.62 4.89 -23.64
CA ALA A 196 -6.82 6.08 -23.92
C ALA A 196 -7.18 6.69 -25.28
N LEU A 197 -7.31 5.86 -26.33
CA LEU A 197 -7.75 6.31 -27.66
C LEU A 197 -9.14 6.94 -27.63
N GLU A 198 -10.10 6.32 -26.94
CA GLU A 198 -11.45 6.88 -26.75
C GLU A 198 -11.41 8.26 -26.06
N GLN A 199 -10.57 8.42 -25.04
CA GLN A 199 -10.39 9.72 -24.37
C GLN A 199 -9.79 10.77 -25.30
N TYR A 200 -8.80 10.40 -26.12
CA TYR A 200 -8.25 11.31 -27.14
C TYR A 200 -9.30 11.69 -28.18
N GLU A 201 -10.07 10.73 -28.67
CA GLU A 201 -11.14 10.96 -29.64
C GLU A 201 -12.23 11.87 -29.04
N ALA A 202 -12.63 11.65 -27.79
CA ALA A 202 -13.58 12.50 -27.09
C ALA A 202 -13.08 13.96 -26.99
N ARG A 203 -11.79 14.17 -26.69
CA ARG A 203 -11.19 15.52 -26.66
C ARG A 203 -11.15 16.16 -28.06
N GLU A 204 -10.85 15.40 -29.11
CA GLU A 204 -10.89 15.90 -30.49
C GLU A 204 -12.31 16.26 -30.92
N ARG A 205 -13.32 15.45 -30.56
CA ARG A 205 -14.74 15.74 -30.82
C ARG A 205 -15.16 17.04 -30.11
N GLN A 206 -14.79 17.21 -28.84
CA GLN A 206 -15.04 18.46 -28.11
C GLN A 206 -14.42 19.67 -28.81
N ARG A 207 -13.15 19.59 -29.20
CA ARG A 207 -12.47 20.66 -29.95
C ARG A 207 -13.13 20.92 -31.31
N ALA A 208 -13.58 19.89 -32.01
CA ALA A 208 -14.29 20.03 -33.28
C ALA A 208 -15.65 20.73 -33.11
N ASP A 209 -16.40 20.40 -32.06
CA ASP A 209 -17.67 21.04 -31.76
C ASP A 209 -17.50 22.50 -31.33
N GLU A 210 -16.47 22.82 -30.55
CA GLU A 210 -16.11 24.20 -30.23
C GLU A 210 -15.79 25.01 -31.49
N ARG A 211 -15.00 24.45 -32.42
CA ARG A 211 -14.73 25.10 -33.72
C ARG A 211 -16.01 25.30 -34.53
N ARG A 212 -16.91 24.31 -34.57
CA ARG A 212 -18.21 24.44 -35.25
C ARG A 212 -19.07 25.53 -34.62
N ARG A 213 -19.15 25.60 -33.29
CA ARG A 213 -19.86 26.67 -32.58
C ARG A 213 -19.27 28.04 -32.89
N GLY A 214 -17.93 28.16 -32.85
CA GLY A 214 -17.23 29.39 -33.23
C GLY A 214 -17.54 29.82 -34.67
N ALA A 215 -17.49 28.89 -35.62
CA ALA A 215 -17.84 29.14 -37.01
C ALA A 215 -19.31 29.55 -37.19
N ALA A 216 -20.24 28.93 -36.44
CA ALA A 216 -21.66 29.27 -36.48
C ALA A 216 -21.91 30.71 -35.98
N VAL A 217 -21.26 31.11 -34.89
CA VAL A 217 -21.35 32.48 -34.36
C VAL A 217 -20.81 33.49 -35.38
N LEU A 218 -19.66 33.23 -36.00
CA LEU A 218 -19.11 34.11 -37.05
C LEU A 218 -20.04 34.22 -38.25
N ASN A 219 -20.62 33.11 -38.70
CA ASN A 219 -21.60 33.12 -39.80
C ASN A 219 -22.84 33.95 -39.44
N GLU A 220 -23.33 33.88 -38.20
CA GLU A 220 -24.47 34.69 -37.77
C GLU A 220 -24.09 36.19 -37.69
N GLN A 221 -22.89 36.52 -37.20
CA GLN A 221 -22.37 37.89 -37.20
C GLN A 221 -22.22 38.45 -38.62
N ILE A 222 -21.78 37.64 -39.59
CA ILE A 222 -21.69 38.05 -41.00
C ILE A 222 -23.09 38.34 -41.54
N LYS A 223 -24.06 37.45 -41.30
CA LYS A 223 -25.46 37.66 -41.71
C LYS A 223 -26.07 38.91 -41.06
N GLU A 224 -25.78 39.15 -39.78
CA GLU A 224 -26.27 40.33 -39.06
C GLU A 224 -25.70 41.63 -39.63
N ARG A 225 -24.38 41.66 -39.90
CA ARG A 225 -23.75 42.80 -40.60
C ARG A 225 -24.30 43.01 -42.00
N GLU A 226 -24.58 41.94 -42.73
CA GLU A 226 -25.17 42.03 -44.07
C GLU A 226 -26.60 42.58 -44.01
N ARG A 227 -27.41 42.13 -43.04
CA ARG A 227 -28.75 42.71 -42.77
C ARG A 227 -28.66 44.19 -42.36
N GLU A 228 -27.65 44.57 -41.59
CA GLU A 228 -27.43 45.98 -41.21
C GLU A 228 -26.99 46.82 -42.41
N ARG A 229 -26.12 46.30 -43.28
CA ARG A 229 -25.73 46.96 -44.53
C ARG A 229 -26.93 47.20 -45.43
N ILE A 230 -27.79 46.19 -45.62
CA ILE A 230 -29.03 46.32 -46.41
C ILE A 230 -29.96 47.38 -45.79
N ARG A 231 -30.16 47.38 -44.47
CA ARG A 231 -30.96 48.42 -43.79
C ARG A 231 -30.40 49.83 -43.99
N GLN A 232 -29.08 50.00 -43.95
CA GLN A 232 -28.44 51.30 -44.20
C GLN A 232 -28.57 51.75 -45.65
N GLU A 233 -28.48 50.82 -46.61
CA GLU A 233 -28.74 51.10 -48.03
C GLU A 233 -30.20 51.51 -48.24
N GLU A 234 -31.16 50.80 -47.65
CA GLU A 234 -32.58 51.16 -47.70
C GLU A 234 -32.86 52.54 -47.08
N LEU A 235 -32.23 52.88 -45.96
CA LEU A 235 -32.36 54.23 -45.35
C LEU A 235 -31.80 55.32 -46.27
N ARG A 236 -30.64 55.08 -46.89
CA ARG A 236 -30.05 56.02 -47.87
C ARG A 236 -30.93 56.19 -49.10
N ASP A 237 -31.57 55.12 -49.57
CA ASP A 237 -32.50 55.19 -50.68
C ASP A 237 -33.78 55.96 -50.31
N GLN A 238 -34.29 55.78 -49.09
CA GLN A 238 -35.40 56.58 -48.57
C GLN A 238 -35.04 58.07 -48.46
N GLU A 239 -33.86 58.39 -47.90
CA GLU A 239 -33.33 59.76 -47.84
C GLU A 239 -33.16 60.37 -49.23
N ARG A 240 -32.65 59.59 -50.19
CA ARG A 240 -32.51 60.01 -51.59
C ARG A 240 -33.86 60.31 -52.23
N VAL A 241 -34.87 59.46 -52.02
CA VAL A 241 -36.23 59.68 -52.53
C VAL A 241 -36.87 60.91 -51.86
N HIS A 242 -36.67 61.10 -50.55
CA HIS A 242 -37.14 62.30 -49.84
C HIS A 242 -36.46 63.58 -50.38
N MET A 243 -35.15 63.56 -50.60
CA MET A 243 -34.40 64.67 -51.18
C MET A 243 -34.90 65.00 -52.60
N LEU A 244 -35.18 63.99 -53.42
CA LEU A 244 -35.74 64.20 -54.75
C LEU A 244 -37.12 64.85 -54.71
N LYS A 245 -38.00 64.40 -53.80
CA LYS A 245 -39.34 65.02 -53.61
C LYS A 245 -39.25 66.47 -53.13
N GLU A 246 -38.34 66.80 -52.21
CA GLU A 246 -38.13 68.18 -51.79
C GLU A 246 -37.57 69.04 -52.93
N MET A 247 -36.67 68.50 -53.76
CA MET A 247 -36.18 69.19 -54.96
C MET A 247 -37.28 69.42 -55.99
N GLU A 248 -38.20 68.47 -56.17
CA GLU A 248 -39.38 68.64 -57.03
C GLU A 248 -40.32 69.72 -56.48
N ARG A 249 -40.60 69.72 -55.17
CA ARG A 249 -41.41 70.77 -54.54
C ARG A 249 -40.79 72.17 -54.71
N LEU A 250 -39.48 72.30 -54.48
CA LEU A 250 -38.76 73.57 -54.67
C LEU A 250 -38.79 74.04 -56.13
N LYS A 251 -38.68 73.12 -57.10
CA LYS A 251 -38.81 73.47 -58.53
C LYS A 251 -40.22 73.93 -58.88
N GLU A 252 -41.25 73.29 -58.32
CA GLU A 252 -42.65 73.71 -58.50
C GLU A 252 -42.91 75.10 -57.90
N GLU A 253 -42.41 75.36 -56.69
CA GLU A 253 -42.46 76.67 -56.04
C GLU A 253 -41.71 77.74 -56.86
N GLU A 254 -40.53 77.43 -57.42
CA GLU A 254 -39.77 78.33 -58.28
C GLU A 254 -40.50 78.63 -59.60
N MET A 255 -41.13 77.62 -60.20
CA MET A 255 -41.95 77.78 -61.40
C MET A 255 -43.19 78.65 -61.13
N GLN A 256 -43.86 78.46 -60.00
CA GLN A 256 -45.00 79.29 -59.58
C GLN A 256 -44.55 80.75 -59.34
N ALA A 257 -43.45 80.97 -58.62
CA ALA A 257 -42.88 82.30 -58.40
C ALA A 257 -42.47 82.98 -59.71
N GLN A 258 -41.95 82.23 -60.70
CA GLN A 258 -41.68 82.76 -62.03
C GLN A 258 -42.94 83.20 -62.77
N ILE A 259 -44.03 82.43 -62.68
CA ILE A 259 -45.32 82.78 -63.28
C ILE A 259 -45.88 84.04 -62.61
N GLU A 260 -45.86 84.12 -61.29
CA GLU A 260 -46.31 85.30 -60.54
C GLU A 260 -45.50 86.54 -60.88
N ARG A 261 -44.15 86.44 -60.96
CA ARG A 261 -43.29 87.55 -61.41
C ARG A 261 -43.63 88.02 -62.82
N LYS A 262 -43.90 87.09 -63.75
CA LYS A 262 -44.32 87.43 -65.13
C LYS A 262 -45.68 88.11 -65.14
N LEU A 263 -46.61 87.69 -64.26
CA LEU A 263 -47.92 88.30 -64.13
C LEU A 263 -47.82 89.73 -63.56
N GLN A 264 -47.05 89.92 -62.50
CA GLN A 264 -46.78 91.22 -61.88
C GLN A 264 -46.07 92.18 -62.85
N ALA A 265 -45.13 91.68 -63.66
CA ALA A 265 -44.48 92.47 -64.70
C ALA A 265 -45.46 92.93 -65.80
N LYS A 266 -46.43 92.09 -66.19
CA LYS A 266 -47.49 92.48 -67.12
C LYS A 266 -48.42 93.54 -66.54
N TYR A 267 -48.85 93.38 -65.28
CA TYR A 267 -49.67 94.38 -64.59
C TYR A 267 -48.95 95.74 -64.50
N LEU A 268 -47.67 95.75 -64.12
CA LEU A 268 -46.87 96.97 -64.08
C LEU A 268 -46.71 97.62 -65.48
N MET A 269 -46.60 96.80 -66.53
CA MET A 269 -46.48 97.28 -67.90
C MET A 269 -47.79 97.90 -68.43
N GLU A 270 -48.96 97.37 -68.04
CA GLU A 270 -50.26 97.98 -68.33
C GLU A 270 -50.47 99.29 -67.56
N GLU A 271 -50.01 99.37 -66.31
CA GLU A 271 -50.08 100.57 -65.48
C GLU A 271 -49.18 101.70 -66.03
N VAL A 272 -47.98 101.34 -66.53
CA VAL A 272 -47.10 102.30 -67.22
C VAL A 272 -47.69 102.73 -68.57
N ALA A 273 -48.33 101.84 -69.32
CA ALA A 273 -48.96 102.17 -70.60
C ALA A 273 -50.15 103.13 -70.43
N THR A 274 -50.98 102.93 -69.40
CA THR A 274 -52.09 103.83 -69.06
C THR A 274 -51.58 105.20 -68.62
N ALA A 275 -50.57 105.26 -67.73
CA ALA A 275 -49.94 106.52 -67.32
C ALA A 275 -49.27 107.28 -68.49
N ASN A 276 -48.67 106.56 -69.45
CA ASN A 276 -48.08 107.17 -70.64
C ASN A 276 -49.16 107.73 -71.58
N SER A 277 -50.27 107.03 -71.77
CA SER A 277 -51.41 107.51 -72.56
C SER A 277 -52.06 108.77 -71.96
N GLU A 278 -52.13 108.87 -70.63
CA GLU A 278 -52.60 110.07 -69.93
C GLU A 278 -51.62 111.25 -70.06
N GLN A 279 -50.31 110.98 -70.03
CA GLN A 279 -49.30 112.02 -70.29
C GLN A 279 -49.37 112.56 -71.72
N ILE A 280 -49.61 111.70 -72.72
CA ILE A 280 -49.75 112.14 -74.12
C ILE A 280 -50.98 113.05 -74.27
N ARG A 281 -52.13 112.68 -73.69
CA ARG A 281 -53.34 113.54 -73.68
C ARG A 281 -53.11 114.89 -72.99
N ARG A 282 -52.39 114.93 -71.87
CA ARG A 282 -52.04 116.19 -71.18
C ARG A 282 -51.11 117.06 -72.02
N LYS A 283 -50.13 116.47 -72.73
CA LYS A 283 -49.23 117.20 -73.63
C LYS A 283 -49.95 117.77 -74.85
N GLU A 284 -50.97 117.08 -75.36
CA GLU A 284 -51.76 117.53 -76.52
C GLU A 284 -52.66 118.73 -76.17
N GLN A 285 -53.20 118.77 -74.95
CA GLN A 285 -53.96 119.91 -74.42
C GLN A 285 -53.08 121.15 -74.17
N MET A 286 -51.81 120.96 -73.80
CA MET A 286 -50.84 122.06 -73.66
C MET A 286 -50.43 122.64 -75.03
N LYS A 287 -50.23 121.80 -76.05
CA LYS A 287 -49.89 122.23 -77.42
C LYS A 287 -50.96 123.09 -78.11
N VAL A 288 -52.23 122.92 -77.74
CA VAL A 288 -53.32 123.76 -78.28
C VAL A 288 -53.29 125.17 -77.66
N ARG A 289 -52.84 125.30 -76.40
CA ARG A 289 -52.66 126.59 -75.71
C ARG A 289 -51.38 127.31 -76.17
N GLU A 290 -50.29 126.57 -76.42
CA GLU A 290 -49.04 127.13 -76.96
C GLU A 290 -49.21 127.74 -78.36
N LYS A 291 -50.01 127.13 -79.25
CA LYS A 291 -50.27 127.66 -80.60
C LYS A 291 -50.99 129.02 -80.62
N GLU A 292 -51.73 129.36 -79.58
CA GLU A 292 -52.44 130.65 -79.45
C GLU A 292 -51.54 131.75 -78.84
N GLU A 293 -50.49 131.36 -78.11
CA GLU A 293 -49.49 132.26 -77.52
C GLU A 293 -48.29 132.50 -78.46
N ASP A 294 -47.92 131.52 -79.29
CA ASP A 294 -46.82 131.61 -80.27
C ASP A 294 -47.09 132.61 -81.42
N MET A 295 -48.35 132.82 -81.80
CA MET A 295 -48.75 133.83 -82.80
C MET A 295 -48.57 135.27 -82.28
N ARG A 296 -48.48 135.49 -80.97
CA ARG A 296 -48.22 136.82 -80.35
C ARG A 296 -46.74 137.02 -79.97
N ILE A 297 -45.96 135.94 -79.90
CA ILE A 297 -44.56 135.94 -79.50
C ILE A 297 -43.62 136.05 -80.74
N ALA A 298 -44.07 135.61 -81.92
CA ALA A 298 -43.33 135.73 -83.18
C ALA A 298 -43.05 137.18 -83.64
N GLU A 299 -43.88 138.15 -83.27
CA GLU A 299 -43.68 139.58 -83.61
C GLU A 299 -42.66 140.29 -82.69
N TYR A 300 -42.33 139.72 -81.53
CA TYR A 300 -41.45 140.35 -80.53
C TYR A 300 -40.04 139.72 -80.47
N LEU A 301 -39.89 138.45 -80.88
CA LEU A 301 -38.62 137.71 -80.79
C LEU A 301 -37.60 138.03 -81.88
N LEU A 302 -37.99 138.62 -83.02
CA LEU A 302 -37.03 139.03 -84.06
C LEU A 302 -36.10 140.19 -83.60
N GLN A 303 -36.44 140.88 -82.50
CA GLN A 303 -35.68 142.04 -81.99
C GLN A 303 -34.82 141.76 -80.75
N LYS A 304 -34.93 140.59 -80.10
CA LYS A 304 -34.26 140.30 -78.81
C LYS A 304 -33.08 139.31 -78.90
N GLU A 305 -33.01 138.50 -79.96
CA GLU A 305 -32.01 137.42 -80.11
C GLU A 305 -30.56 137.89 -80.25
N PHE A 306 -30.30 139.17 -80.53
CA PHE A 306 -28.93 139.72 -80.55
C PHE A 306 -28.34 140.05 -79.16
N ARG A 307 -29.10 139.94 -78.06
CA ARG A 307 -28.65 140.38 -76.72
C ARG A 307 -28.41 139.28 -75.67
N GLU A 308 -28.85 138.03 -75.86
CA GLU A 308 -28.83 137.02 -74.78
C GLU A 308 -27.80 135.89 -74.94
N GLN A 309 -26.98 135.88 -76.00
CA GLN A 309 -25.84 134.97 -76.14
C GLN A 309 -24.74 135.17 -75.07
N ALA A 310 -24.85 136.19 -74.21
CA ALA A 310 -23.92 136.47 -73.12
C ALA A 310 -24.27 135.79 -71.76
N LEU A 311 -25.47 135.24 -71.57
CA LEU A 311 -25.90 134.63 -70.29
C LEU A 311 -25.71 133.10 -70.21
N ALA A 312 -25.25 132.47 -71.29
CA ALA A 312 -25.07 131.02 -71.36
C ALA A 312 -23.90 130.47 -70.51
N ALA A 313 -23.03 131.33 -69.98
CA ALA A 313 -21.87 130.93 -69.17
C ALA A 313 -22.15 130.80 -67.65
N GLU A 314 -23.31 131.22 -67.14
CA GLU A 314 -23.57 131.22 -65.69
C GLU A 314 -24.15 129.90 -65.16
N LYS A 315 -24.74 129.07 -66.03
CA LYS A 315 -25.47 127.85 -65.63
C LYS A 315 -24.58 126.66 -65.23
N GLU A 316 -23.26 126.75 -65.38
CA GLU A 316 -22.31 125.70 -64.95
C GLU A 316 -22.06 125.66 -63.43
N ARG A 317 -22.52 126.67 -62.67
CA ARG A 317 -22.32 126.69 -61.20
C ARG A 317 -23.31 125.85 -60.39
N ILE A 318 -24.47 125.49 -60.94
CA ILE A 318 -25.54 124.78 -60.20
C ILE A 318 -25.31 123.25 -60.17
N ALA A 319 -24.45 122.71 -61.02
CA ALA A 319 -24.17 121.27 -61.08
C ALA A 319 -23.32 120.75 -59.91
N LYS A 320 -22.51 121.60 -59.27
CA LYS A 320 -21.59 121.21 -58.18
C LYS A 320 -22.23 121.13 -56.79
N GLU A 321 -23.49 121.56 -56.64
CA GLU A 321 -24.15 121.65 -55.33
C GLU A 321 -24.90 120.35 -54.94
N LYS A 322 -25.21 119.48 -55.91
CA LYS A 322 -25.98 118.24 -55.69
C LYS A 322 -25.13 116.97 -55.49
N GLU A 323 -23.81 117.08 -55.56
CA GLU A 323 -22.89 115.95 -55.32
C GLU A 323 -22.56 115.77 -53.83
N MET A 324 -22.68 116.84 -53.03
CA MET A 324 -22.31 116.85 -51.61
C MET A 324 -23.37 116.28 -50.67
N GLU A 325 -24.63 116.17 -51.11
CA GLU A 325 -25.72 115.67 -50.26
C GLU A 325 -25.77 114.13 -50.18
N VAL A 326 -25.30 113.44 -51.24
CA VAL A 326 -25.28 111.96 -51.31
C VAL A 326 -24.08 111.36 -50.56
N ALA A 327 -23.01 112.12 -50.36
CA ALA A 327 -21.84 111.69 -49.59
C ALA A 327 -22.09 111.64 -48.07
N ARG A 328 -22.96 112.52 -47.54
CA ARG A 328 -23.20 112.66 -46.09
C ARG A 328 -24.01 111.51 -45.49
N LEU A 329 -24.91 110.90 -46.26
CA LEU A 329 -25.75 109.78 -45.79
C LEU A 329 -25.02 108.41 -45.82
N ARG A 330 -23.98 108.23 -46.64
CA ARG A 330 -23.13 107.02 -46.64
C ARG A 330 -22.11 107.01 -45.50
N ALA A 331 -21.52 108.16 -45.16
CA ALA A 331 -20.52 108.26 -44.09
C ALA A 331 -21.08 108.00 -42.67
N MET A 332 -22.39 108.19 -42.46
CA MET A 332 -23.03 107.92 -41.17
C MET A 332 -23.37 106.43 -40.96
N GLN A 333 -23.57 105.67 -42.04
CA GLN A 333 -23.82 104.23 -42.01
C GLN A 333 -22.51 103.42 -41.90
N GLU A 334 -21.43 103.89 -42.53
CA GLU A 334 -20.09 103.28 -42.47
C GLU A 334 -19.54 103.24 -41.03
N ARG A 335 -19.70 104.33 -40.25
CA ARG A 335 -19.31 104.37 -38.82
C ARG A 335 -20.10 103.45 -37.90
N ALA A 336 -21.32 103.04 -38.27
CA ALA A 336 -22.11 102.09 -37.50
C ALA A 336 -21.66 100.63 -37.78
N ALA A 337 -21.27 100.34 -39.02
CA ALA A 337 -20.70 99.06 -39.42
C ALA A 337 -19.31 98.81 -38.80
N ASP A 338 -18.47 99.84 -38.70
CA ASP A 338 -17.13 99.73 -38.08
C ASP A 338 -17.19 99.36 -36.59
N LYS A 339 -18.15 99.91 -35.83
CA LYS A 339 -18.35 99.54 -34.42
C LYS A 339 -18.80 98.09 -34.23
N GLN A 340 -19.49 97.52 -35.20
CA GLN A 340 -19.93 96.12 -35.18
C GLN A 340 -18.80 95.17 -35.59
N ALA A 341 -17.94 95.59 -36.53
CA ALA A 341 -16.72 94.88 -36.90
C ALA A 341 -15.71 94.79 -35.73
N GLU A 342 -15.54 95.87 -34.94
CA GLU A 342 -14.69 95.85 -33.74
C GLU A 342 -15.22 94.90 -32.64
N LEU A 343 -16.55 94.80 -32.48
CA LEU A 343 -17.18 93.87 -31.52
C LEU A 343 -17.07 92.41 -31.98
N ASP A 344 -17.18 92.15 -33.28
CA ASP A 344 -17.00 90.81 -33.84
C ASP A 344 -15.53 90.38 -33.84
N GLU A 345 -14.57 91.28 -33.99
CA GLU A 345 -13.14 90.96 -33.80
C GLU A 345 -12.82 90.59 -32.35
N LEU A 346 -13.38 91.31 -31.36
CA LEU A 346 -13.29 90.97 -29.94
C LEU A 346 -13.95 89.61 -29.62
N ARG A 347 -15.08 89.30 -30.27
CA ARG A 347 -15.77 88.00 -30.13
C ARG A 347 -14.96 86.87 -30.76
N ALA A 348 -14.36 87.08 -31.92
CA ALA A 348 -13.50 86.13 -32.60
C ALA A 348 -12.23 85.81 -31.79
N ARG A 349 -11.56 86.83 -31.22
CA ARG A 349 -10.40 86.63 -30.34
C ARG A 349 -10.75 85.84 -29.07
N ARG A 350 -11.88 86.16 -28.42
CA ARG A 350 -12.36 85.40 -27.25
C ARG A 350 -12.73 83.95 -27.59
N TYR A 351 -13.29 83.70 -28.77
CA TYR A 351 -13.61 82.34 -29.24
C TYR A 351 -12.34 81.55 -29.57
N GLN A 352 -11.36 82.15 -30.22
CA GLN A 352 -10.06 81.55 -30.50
C GLN A 352 -9.31 81.22 -29.20
N GLU A 353 -9.25 82.14 -28.24
CA GLU A 353 -8.64 81.87 -26.93
C GLU A 353 -9.38 80.80 -26.12
N ALA A 354 -10.72 80.77 -26.17
CA ALA A 354 -11.52 79.74 -25.52
C ALA A 354 -11.26 78.36 -26.14
N LYS A 355 -11.18 78.28 -27.48
CA LYS A 355 -10.84 77.05 -28.20
C LYS A 355 -9.41 76.60 -27.94
N GLU A 356 -8.45 77.52 -27.87
CA GLU A 356 -7.08 77.18 -27.47
C GLU A 356 -6.99 76.69 -26.02
N ARG A 357 -7.74 77.31 -25.09
CA ARG A 357 -7.80 76.85 -23.70
C ARG A 357 -8.42 75.46 -23.60
N GLU A 358 -9.52 75.21 -24.31
CA GLU A 358 -10.16 73.90 -24.40
C GLU A 358 -9.21 72.86 -25.02
N TRP A 359 -8.48 73.22 -26.07
CA TRP A 359 -7.50 72.35 -26.73
C TRP A 359 -6.32 72.02 -25.81
N ARG A 360 -5.74 73.03 -25.14
CA ARG A 360 -4.66 72.82 -24.15
C ARG A 360 -5.11 71.98 -22.95
N GLN A 361 -6.36 72.12 -22.51
CA GLN A 361 -6.93 71.28 -21.46
C GLN A 361 -7.14 69.83 -21.93
N LYS A 362 -7.62 69.62 -23.17
CA LYS A 362 -7.76 68.28 -23.75
C LYS A 362 -6.41 67.59 -23.94
N GLU A 363 -5.40 68.29 -24.44
CA GLU A 363 -4.04 67.76 -24.59
C GLU A 363 -3.42 67.41 -23.22
N ARG A 364 -3.56 68.27 -22.21
CA ARG A 364 -3.10 67.97 -20.84
C ARG A 364 -3.82 66.77 -20.25
N ALA A 365 -5.14 66.70 -20.35
CA ALA A 365 -5.93 65.58 -19.84
C ALA A 365 -5.59 64.27 -20.59
N TYR A 366 -5.30 64.33 -21.88
CA TYR A 366 -4.86 63.17 -22.66
C TYR A 366 -3.46 62.71 -22.24
N ALA A 367 -2.50 63.63 -22.09
CA ALA A 367 -1.16 63.33 -21.60
C ALA A 367 -1.17 62.76 -20.17
N GLU A 368 -1.98 63.32 -19.27
CA GLU A 368 -2.17 62.81 -17.91
C GLU A 368 -2.78 61.40 -17.90
N ARG A 369 -3.78 61.13 -18.75
CA ARG A 369 -4.34 59.76 -18.91
C ARG A 369 -3.32 58.77 -19.44
N GLN A 370 -2.52 59.16 -20.43
CA GLN A 370 -1.45 58.30 -20.95
C GLN A 370 -0.38 58.04 -19.89
N ALA A 371 0.03 59.06 -19.14
CA ALA A 371 0.98 58.92 -18.04
C ALA A 371 0.44 58.01 -16.93
N ALA A 372 -0.83 58.18 -16.54
CA ALA A 372 -1.49 57.32 -15.55
C ALA A 372 -1.58 55.87 -16.02
N MET A 373 -1.97 55.62 -17.27
CA MET A 373 -2.04 54.27 -17.85
C MET A 373 -0.66 53.61 -17.91
N GLN A 374 0.39 54.36 -18.26
CA GLN A 374 1.76 53.83 -18.26
C GLN A 374 2.27 53.53 -16.85
N GLN A 375 1.94 54.37 -15.86
CA GLN A 375 2.27 54.12 -14.46
C GLN A 375 1.55 52.90 -13.91
N GLU A 376 0.25 52.74 -14.20
CA GLU A 376 -0.53 51.56 -13.82
C GLU A 376 0.04 50.29 -14.45
N LEU A 377 0.39 50.31 -15.75
CA LEU A 377 1.05 49.18 -16.42
C LEU A 377 2.42 48.86 -15.81
N ALA A 378 3.20 49.88 -15.44
CA ALA A 378 4.48 49.68 -14.78
C ALA A 378 4.31 49.04 -13.40
N GLN A 379 3.35 49.51 -12.60
CA GLN A 379 3.00 48.93 -11.30
C GLN A 379 2.47 47.50 -11.42
N ALA A 380 1.63 47.22 -12.42
CA ALA A 380 1.13 45.88 -12.69
C ALA A 380 2.28 44.92 -13.09
N ARG A 381 3.23 45.38 -13.91
CA ARG A 381 4.41 44.61 -14.29
C ARG A 381 5.30 44.30 -13.08
N THR A 382 5.57 45.28 -12.22
CA THR A 382 6.41 45.06 -11.03
C THR A 382 5.69 44.16 -10.01
N ALA A 383 4.38 44.32 -9.83
CA ALA A 383 3.57 43.44 -8.98
C ALA A 383 3.56 41.99 -9.51
N GLN A 384 3.40 41.81 -10.83
CA GLN A 384 3.45 40.49 -11.47
C GLN A 384 4.84 39.84 -11.31
N GLN A 385 5.91 40.60 -11.53
CA GLN A 385 7.28 40.12 -11.32
C GLN A 385 7.51 39.71 -9.86
N ALA A 386 7.09 40.53 -8.90
CA ALA A 386 7.20 40.23 -7.47
C ALA A 386 6.39 38.98 -7.08
N ALA A 387 5.16 38.82 -7.59
CA ALA A 387 4.35 37.63 -7.36
C ALA A 387 5.02 36.37 -7.95
N LYS A 388 5.58 36.45 -9.16
CA LYS A 388 6.30 35.34 -9.78
C LYS A 388 7.57 34.97 -9.00
N ILE A 389 8.30 35.95 -8.49
CA ILE A 389 9.48 35.73 -7.63
C ILE A 389 9.06 35.06 -6.32
N LYS A 390 7.96 35.51 -5.67
CA LYS A 390 7.43 34.88 -4.46
C LYS A 390 7.02 33.43 -4.70
N GLN A 391 6.25 33.15 -5.75
CA GLN A 391 5.86 31.78 -6.10
C GLN A 391 7.07 30.89 -6.37
N LYS A 392 8.09 31.40 -7.07
CA LYS A 392 9.34 30.64 -7.31
C LYS A 392 10.10 30.38 -6.00
N ALA A 393 10.13 31.34 -5.09
CA ALA A 393 10.75 31.18 -3.77
C ALA A 393 9.99 30.18 -2.88
N GLU A 394 8.65 30.21 -2.92
CA GLU A 394 7.79 29.24 -2.22
C GLU A 394 7.98 27.82 -2.77
N MET A 395 8.01 27.67 -4.09
CA MET A 395 8.29 26.38 -4.73
C MET A 395 9.68 25.86 -4.35
N ALA A 396 10.70 26.72 -4.37
CA ALA A 396 12.06 26.34 -3.97
C ALA A 396 12.14 25.92 -2.49
N LYS A 397 11.38 26.58 -1.60
CA LYS A 397 11.28 26.16 -0.20
C LYS A 397 10.57 24.81 -0.06
N LEU A 398 9.47 24.60 -0.79
CA LEU A 398 8.75 23.34 -0.76
C LEU A 398 9.63 22.18 -1.25
N GLU A 399 10.33 22.35 -2.38
CA GLU A 399 11.30 21.38 -2.90
C GLU A 399 12.43 21.13 -1.90
N HIS A 400 12.94 22.17 -1.24
CA HIS A 400 13.96 22.02 -0.20
C HIS A 400 13.46 21.22 1.00
N ASP A 401 12.25 21.52 1.49
CA ASP A 401 11.66 20.83 2.65
C ASP A 401 11.31 19.37 2.32
N GLU A 402 10.88 19.08 1.10
CA GLU A 402 10.72 17.72 0.60
C GLU A 402 12.05 16.98 0.50
N PHE A 403 13.07 17.62 -0.07
CA PHE A 403 14.41 17.06 -0.13
C PHE A 403 14.97 16.75 1.27
N MET A 404 14.82 17.66 2.23
CA MET A 404 15.26 17.46 3.61
C MET A 404 14.48 16.34 4.31
N ARG A 405 13.18 16.19 4.04
CA ARG A 405 12.39 15.04 4.52
C ARG A 405 12.91 13.73 3.96
N VAL A 406 13.15 13.66 2.65
CA VAL A 406 13.73 12.46 2.01
C VAL A 406 15.10 12.14 2.60
N LEU A 407 15.96 13.15 2.81
CA LEU A 407 17.27 12.97 3.42
C LEU A 407 17.17 12.46 4.86
N ALA A 408 16.21 12.96 5.64
CA ALA A 408 15.97 12.49 7.00
C ALA A 408 15.53 11.02 7.04
N VAL A 409 14.62 10.61 6.15
CA VAL A 409 14.19 9.21 6.01
C VAL A 409 15.35 8.32 5.57
N ASN A 410 16.18 8.77 4.63
CA ASN A 410 17.36 8.01 4.20
C ASN A 410 18.38 7.85 5.34
N ARG A 411 18.65 8.90 6.11
CA ARG A 411 19.52 8.80 7.30
C ARG A 411 18.94 7.87 8.37
N GLN A 412 17.61 7.86 8.56
CA GLN A 412 16.96 6.93 9.49
C GLN A 412 17.14 5.49 9.03
N LYS A 413 16.91 5.19 7.74
CA LYS A 413 17.13 3.85 7.18
C LYS A 413 18.58 3.39 7.32
N GLU A 414 19.54 4.28 7.01
CA GLU A 414 20.97 3.98 7.17
C GLU A 414 21.32 3.67 8.64
N TYR A 415 20.73 4.39 9.59
CA TYR A 415 20.88 4.12 11.02
C TYR A 415 20.24 2.78 11.43
N GLU A 416 19.04 2.46 10.93
CA GLU A 416 18.36 1.18 11.17
C GLU A 416 19.16 0.00 10.60
N GLU A 417 19.72 0.12 9.40
CA GLU A 417 20.60 -0.88 8.78
C GLU A 417 21.87 -1.09 9.62
N LEU A 418 22.48 -0.01 10.11
CA LEU A 418 23.62 -0.10 11.02
C LEU A 418 23.24 -0.80 12.33
N GLN A 419 22.07 -0.52 12.89
CA GLN A 419 21.59 -1.23 14.08
C GLN A 419 21.34 -2.71 13.80
N GLN A 420 20.76 -3.07 12.66
CA GLN A 420 20.54 -4.47 12.28
C GLN A 420 21.86 -5.22 12.09
N THR A 421 22.86 -4.60 11.47
CA THR A 421 24.19 -5.21 11.30
C THR A 421 24.89 -5.37 12.63
N VAL A 422 24.85 -4.37 13.52
CA VAL A 422 25.37 -4.48 14.89
C VAL A 422 24.65 -5.60 15.66
N ASN A 423 23.32 -5.64 15.63
CA ASN A 423 22.54 -6.70 16.28
C ASN A 423 22.92 -8.09 15.75
N SER A 424 23.05 -8.24 14.43
CA SER A 424 23.49 -9.49 13.79
C SER A 424 24.90 -9.88 14.21
N MET A 425 25.84 -8.93 14.26
CA MET A 425 27.20 -9.16 14.76
C MET A 425 27.20 -9.58 16.22
N THR A 426 26.40 -8.94 17.08
CA THR A 426 26.30 -9.31 18.50
C THR A 426 25.69 -10.70 18.69
N LEU A 427 24.68 -11.05 17.90
CA LEU A 427 24.06 -12.39 17.94
C LEU A 427 25.06 -13.47 17.51
N ASN A 428 25.81 -13.21 16.43
CA ASN A 428 26.87 -14.11 15.97
C ASN A 428 28.00 -14.24 16.99
N ALA A 429 28.37 -13.15 17.68
CA ALA A 429 29.37 -13.17 18.73
C ALA A 429 28.91 -14.03 19.93
N LYS A 430 27.66 -13.87 20.38
CA LYS A 430 27.06 -14.70 21.43
C LYS A 430 26.99 -16.16 21.03
N TYR A 431 26.53 -16.45 19.81
CA TYR A 431 26.50 -17.82 19.29
C TYR A 431 27.89 -18.45 19.25
N LYS A 432 28.91 -17.69 18.83
CA LYS A 432 30.31 -18.16 18.86
C LYS A 432 30.77 -18.44 20.29
N GLU A 433 30.44 -17.58 21.24
CA GLU A 433 30.77 -17.77 22.66
C GLU A 433 30.12 -19.05 23.21
N GLU A 434 28.83 -19.25 22.97
CA GLU A 434 28.07 -20.45 23.36
C GLU A 434 28.66 -21.73 22.74
N LEU A 435 29.03 -21.69 21.45
CA LEU A 435 29.66 -22.81 20.76
C LEU A 435 31.04 -23.14 21.36
N LEU A 436 31.85 -22.12 21.66
CA LEU A 436 33.16 -22.33 22.30
C LEU A 436 33.00 -22.90 23.71
N ALA A 437 32.03 -22.41 24.48
CA ALA A 437 31.70 -22.95 25.80
C ALA A 437 31.24 -24.41 25.72
N GLN A 438 30.43 -24.76 24.71
CA GLN A 438 29.99 -26.14 24.46
C GLN A 438 31.16 -27.06 24.08
N ILE A 439 32.06 -26.59 23.22
CA ILE A 439 33.28 -27.34 22.86
C ILE A 439 34.14 -27.58 24.10
N GLN A 440 34.37 -26.53 24.89
CA GLN A 440 35.14 -26.64 26.14
C GLN A 440 34.50 -27.62 27.12
N ALA A 441 33.17 -27.55 27.32
CA ALA A 441 32.45 -28.45 28.20
C ALA A 441 32.53 -29.92 27.73
N ASN A 442 32.45 -30.15 26.42
CA ASN A 442 32.61 -31.49 25.84
C ASN A 442 34.05 -32.01 25.98
N ASP A 443 35.05 -31.17 25.75
CA ASP A 443 36.46 -31.55 25.93
C ASP A 443 36.79 -31.82 27.40
N GLU A 444 36.26 -31.04 28.33
CA GLU A 444 36.35 -31.34 29.77
C GLU A 444 35.67 -32.65 30.12
N ARG A 445 34.47 -32.91 29.57
CA ARG A 445 33.77 -34.19 29.79
C ARG A 445 34.62 -35.35 29.30
N ARG A 446 35.19 -35.26 28.10
CA ARG A 446 36.09 -36.27 27.53
C ARG A 446 37.34 -36.46 28.37
N LYS A 447 37.94 -35.38 28.90
CA LYS A 447 39.09 -35.45 29.83
C LYS A 447 38.71 -36.13 31.13
N ARG A 448 37.56 -35.81 31.72
CA ARG A 448 37.03 -36.45 32.94
C ARG A 448 36.74 -37.93 32.73
N GLU A 449 36.08 -38.30 31.63
CA GLU A 449 35.83 -39.70 31.26
C GLU A 449 37.16 -40.46 31.11
N ARG A 450 38.16 -39.86 30.46
CA ARG A 450 39.49 -40.46 30.30
C ARG A 450 40.22 -40.60 31.63
N GLN A 451 40.15 -39.61 32.51
CA GLN A 451 40.72 -39.66 33.85
C GLN A 451 40.05 -40.76 34.68
N ALA A 452 38.72 -40.82 34.70
CA ALA A 452 37.96 -41.86 35.38
C ALA A 452 38.34 -43.27 34.88
N TYR A 453 38.49 -43.46 33.56
CA TYR A 453 38.95 -44.72 33.01
C TYR A 453 40.37 -45.10 33.46
N LEU A 454 41.29 -44.14 33.50
CA LEU A 454 42.66 -44.37 33.97
C LEU A 454 42.70 -44.63 35.49
N GLU A 455 41.87 -43.93 36.27
CA GLU A 455 41.71 -44.15 37.71
C GLU A 455 41.11 -45.51 38.02
N ASP A 456 40.10 -45.96 37.27
CA ASP A 456 39.55 -47.31 37.40
C ASP A 456 40.60 -48.37 37.05
N GLY A 457 41.42 -48.13 36.03
CA GLY A 457 42.57 -48.99 35.70
C GLY A 457 43.69 -48.94 36.75
N ALA A 458 43.86 -47.83 37.47
CA ALA A 458 44.79 -47.73 38.59
C ALA A 458 44.25 -48.47 39.83
N ARG A 459 42.96 -48.29 40.16
CA ARG A 459 42.27 -48.99 41.25
C ARG A 459 42.26 -50.49 41.04
N LEU A 460 42.07 -50.96 39.80
CA LEU A 460 42.13 -52.39 39.48
C LEU A 460 43.54 -52.96 39.73
N ARG A 461 44.59 -52.23 39.35
CA ARG A 461 45.98 -52.62 39.63
C ARG A 461 46.30 -52.58 41.12
N GLU A 462 45.80 -51.58 41.84
CA GLU A 462 45.98 -51.48 43.29
C GLU A 462 45.24 -52.61 44.03
N ALA A 463 44.03 -52.97 43.59
CA ALA A 463 43.28 -54.10 44.13
C ALA A 463 44.01 -55.43 43.88
N ALA A 464 44.55 -55.64 42.67
CA ALA A 464 45.37 -56.79 42.35
C ALA A 464 46.65 -56.85 43.21
N GLU A 465 47.38 -55.74 43.36
CA GLU A 465 48.58 -55.71 44.22
C GLU A 465 48.23 -55.96 45.70
N LYS A 466 47.11 -55.43 46.21
CA LYS A 466 46.60 -55.73 47.56
C LYS A 466 46.26 -57.22 47.72
N GLU A 467 45.61 -57.83 46.73
CA GLU A 467 45.31 -59.26 46.72
C GLU A 467 46.59 -60.10 46.70
N LYS A 468 47.59 -59.69 45.91
CA LYS A 468 48.90 -60.33 45.86
C LYS A 468 49.59 -60.29 47.22
N GLN A 469 49.59 -59.13 47.86
CA GLN A 469 50.17 -58.91 49.18
C GLN A 469 49.47 -59.76 50.24
N LEU A 470 48.13 -59.83 50.20
CA LEU A 470 47.34 -60.68 51.08
C LEU A 470 47.72 -62.16 50.89
N LEU A 471 47.82 -62.63 49.66
CA LEU A 471 48.20 -64.01 49.34
C LEU A 471 49.64 -64.33 49.77
N THR A 472 50.57 -63.38 49.63
CA THR A 472 51.94 -63.55 50.16
C THR A 472 51.97 -63.60 51.68
N GLN A 473 51.20 -62.76 52.38
CA GLN A 473 51.10 -62.79 53.84
C GLN A 473 50.47 -64.10 54.34
N ILE A 474 49.44 -64.61 53.64
CA ILE A 474 48.84 -65.92 53.94
C ILE A 474 49.86 -67.03 53.73
N LYS A 475 50.65 -66.97 52.65
CA LYS A 475 51.73 -67.94 52.39
C LYS A 475 52.79 -67.92 53.49
N GLU A 476 53.25 -66.75 53.93
CA GLU A 476 54.20 -66.61 55.04
C GLU A 476 53.63 -67.13 56.36
N ARG A 477 52.35 -66.83 56.63
CA ARG A 477 51.64 -67.39 57.80
C ARG A 477 51.55 -68.92 57.76
N LYS A 478 51.31 -69.51 56.59
CA LYS A 478 51.28 -70.97 56.45
C LYS A 478 52.67 -71.61 56.51
N LEU A 479 53.71 -70.93 56.03
CA LEU A 479 55.09 -71.40 56.18
C LEU A 479 55.52 -71.38 57.66
N THR A 480 55.16 -70.33 58.40
CA THR A 480 55.41 -70.23 59.85
C THR A 480 54.59 -71.24 60.67
N GLU A 481 53.35 -71.52 60.28
CA GLU A 481 52.54 -72.61 60.86
C GLU A 481 53.20 -73.99 60.62
N LEU A 482 53.68 -74.23 59.39
CA LEU A 482 54.41 -75.45 59.08
C LEU A 482 55.71 -75.53 59.89
N GLU A 483 56.42 -74.41 60.10
CA GLU A 483 57.56 -74.22 61.03
C GLU A 483 57.28 -74.71 62.43
N GLN A 484 56.21 -74.20 63.03
CA GLN A 484 55.78 -74.59 64.37
C GLN A 484 55.34 -76.06 64.44
N ALA A 485 54.79 -76.62 63.35
CA ALA A 485 54.42 -78.03 63.26
C ALA A 485 55.61 -78.99 63.05
N GLY A 486 56.85 -78.49 62.98
CA GLY A 486 58.07 -79.34 62.98
C GLY A 486 58.43 -80.02 61.66
N VAL A 487 57.80 -79.64 60.55
CA VAL A 487 58.06 -80.19 59.19
C VAL A 487 59.51 -79.91 58.70
N PRO A 488 60.31 -80.90 58.29
CA PRO A 488 61.67 -80.62 57.78
C PRO A 488 61.69 -79.70 56.55
N GLY A 489 62.67 -78.79 56.47
CA GLY A 489 62.76 -77.74 55.44
C GLY A 489 62.76 -78.25 53.98
N LYS A 490 63.20 -79.49 53.75
CA LYS A 490 63.14 -80.15 52.43
C LYS A 490 61.72 -80.17 51.84
N TYR A 491 60.69 -80.31 52.68
CA TYR A 491 59.29 -80.39 52.25
C TYR A 491 58.56 -79.04 52.26
N ARG A 492 59.19 -77.96 52.77
CA ARG A 492 58.65 -76.59 52.73
C ARG A 492 59.12 -75.79 51.52
N ALA A 493 60.25 -76.19 50.93
CA ALA A 493 60.92 -75.47 49.85
C ALA A 493 60.04 -75.26 48.60
N GLU A 494 59.09 -76.14 48.31
CA GLU A 494 58.18 -75.98 47.16
C GLU A 494 57.12 -74.89 47.42
N LEU A 495 56.53 -74.87 48.62
CA LEU A 495 55.58 -73.83 49.02
C LEU A 495 56.28 -72.46 49.12
N GLU A 496 57.50 -72.44 49.65
CA GLU A 496 58.37 -71.26 49.70
C GLU A 496 58.72 -70.71 48.31
N LYS A 497 58.94 -71.58 47.31
CA LYS A 497 59.23 -71.17 45.93
C LYS A 497 57.98 -70.90 45.07
N MET A 498 56.78 -71.23 45.56
CA MET A 498 55.54 -70.99 44.83
C MET A 498 55.32 -69.49 44.57
N LYS A 499 55.35 -69.07 43.29
CA LYS A 499 55.05 -67.70 42.90
C LYS A 499 53.55 -67.46 42.92
N VAL A 500 53.11 -66.47 43.68
CA VAL A 500 51.73 -65.97 43.65
C VAL A 500 51.51 -65.28 42.31
N LYS A 501 50.63 -65.84 41.48
CA LYS A 501 50.20 -65.27 40.19
C LYS A 501 48.77 -64.74 40.35
N ILE A 502 48.51 -63.57 39.78
CA ILE A 502 47.17 -62.99 39.62
C ILE A 502 46.82 -63.01 38.14
#